data_AF-A0A336MRW3-F1
#
_entry.id   AF-A0A336MRW3-F1
#
_cell.length_a   1.000
_cell.length_b   1.000
_cell.length_c   1.000
_cell.angle_alpha   90.00
_cell.angle_beta   90.00
_cell.angle_gamma   90.00
#
_symmetry.space_group_name_H-M   'P 1'
#
loop_
_entity.id
_entity.type
_entity.pdbx_description
1 polymer ?
#
loop_
_entity_poly.entity_id
_entity_poly.type
_entity_poly.pdbx_seq_one_letter_code
_entity_poly.pdbx_strand_id
1 'polypeptide(L)'
;MTSSDCLALTICDIEAERNCKNALKTFAKETVQFVEDLKGFLDSEKSKVNKMWQLSYKIQLLSSLTFKCLNFTRNPLNLYPPEVTETVLTEMVSELNSIVNGHGSKLIDVESHLNNLTKSHRKFTSSCFQLDWTLDLGIIRGNESQKPLKYFMNTGNDVITESKLITLNLRTAFDAIQLADSITFENYKKTFVLADDFLNLLNEFLQYHVKLNHFPV
;
A
#
# COMPACT_ATOMS: atom_id res chain seq x y z
N MET A 1 -54.95 -1.59 12.16
CA MET A 1 -54.49 -1.52 10.76
C MET A 1 -53.92 -0.13 10.56
N THR A 2 -52.63 0.04 10.84
CA THR A 2 -51.93 1.32 10.67
C THR A 2 -51.53 1.43 9.21
N SER A 3 -52.09 2.43 8.53
CA SER A 3 -51.64 2.91 7.22
C SER A 3 -50.14 3.13 7.29
N SER A 4 -49.38 2.27 6.62
CA SER A 4 -47.98 2.51 6.36
C SER A 4 -47.94 3.57 5.27
N ASP A 5 -47.95 4.83 5.69
CA ASP A 5 -47.72 5.96 4.79
C ASP A 5 -46.33 5.76 4.19
N CYS A 6 -46.31 5.20 2.97
CA CYS A 6 -45.10 5.06 2.19
C CYS A 6 -44.70 6.48 1.79
N LEU A 7 -43.81 7.09 2.58
CA LEU A 7 -43.26 8.43 2.30
C LEU A 7 -42.77 8.44 0.85
N ALA A 8 -43.39 9.29 0.04
CA ALA A 8 -43.00 9.44 -1.36
C ALA A 8 -41.58 10.01 -1.42
N LEU A 9 -40.69 9.33 -2.16
CA LEU A 9 -39.32 9.77 -2.38
C LEU A 9 -39.30 11.17 -3.00
N THR A 10 -38.50 12.07 -2.42
CA THR A 10 -38.30 13.40 -2.98
C THR A 10 -37.21 13.39 -4.05
N ILE A 11 -37.16 14.45 -4.87
CA ILE A 11 -36.07 14.65 -5.85
C ILE A 11 -34.70 14.70 -5.13
N CYS A 12 -34.66 15.30 -3.94
CA CYS A 12 -33.46 15.39 -3.11
C CYS A 12 -32.96 14.00 -2.69
N ASP A 13 -33.87 13.08 -2.33
CA ASP A 13 -33.51 11.71 -1.92
C ASP A 13 -32.91 10.92 -3.08
N ILE A 14 -33.52 11.04 -4.27
CA ILE A 14 -33.03 10.40 -5.50
C ILE A 14 -31.65 10.95 -5.89
N GLU A 15 -31.43 12.26 -5.74
CA GLU A 15 -30.14 12.88 -6.03
C GLU A 15 -29.06 12.47 -5.01
N ALA A 16 -29.39 12.43 -3.73
CA ALA A 16 -28.50 11.95 -2.68
C ALA A 16 -28.10 10.48 -2.90
N GLU A 17 -29.07 9.62 -3.27
CA GLU A 17 -28.80 8.22 -3.64
C GLU A 17 -27.84 8.12 -4.83
N ARG A 18 -28.08 8.89 -5.90
CA ARG A 18 -27.21 8.93 -7.08
C ARG A 18 -25.79 9.36 -6.72
N ASN A 19 -25.67 10.40 -5.90
CA ASN A 19 -24.37 10.90 -5.43
C ASN A 19 -23.63 9.86 -4.58
N CYS A 20 -24.35 9.15 -3.71
CA CYS A 20 -23.79 8.06 -2.92
C CYS A 20 -23.28 6.91 -3.80
N LYS A 21 -24.10 6.46 -4.77
CA LYS A 21 -23.71 5.43 -5.76
C LYS A 21 -22.45 5.82 -6.53
N ASN A 22 -22.38 7.07 -7.02
CA ASN A 22 -21.23 7.56 -7.77
C ASN A 22 -19.97 7.65 -6.90
N ALA A 23 -20.10 8.06 -5.63
CA ALA A 23 -19.00 8.09 -4.70
C ALA A 23 -18.49 6.68 -4.36
N LEU A 24 -19.38 5.71 -4.16
CA LEU A 24 -19.01 4.30 -3.95
C LEU A 24 -18.26 3.71 -5.15
N LYS A 25 -18.77 3.94 -6.37
CA LYS A 25 -18.08 3.51 -7.61
C LYS A 25 -16.69 4.12 -7.73
N THR A 26 -16.56 5.41 -7.42
CA THR A 26 -15.26 6.09 -7.43
C THR A 26 -14.32 5.50 -6.38
N PHE A 27 -14.79 5.30 -5.15
CA PHE A 27 -13.99 4.70 -4.09
C PHE A 27 -13.50 3.30 -4.44
N ALA A 28 -14.37 2.48 -5.01
CA ALA A 28 -13.99 1.13 -5.40
C ALA A 28 -13.03 1.11 -6.60
N LYS A 29 -13.17 2.02 -7.57
CA LYS A 29 -12.17 2.20 -8.64
C LYS A 29 -10.80 2.58 -8.08
N GLU A 30 -10.74 3.55 -7.17
CA GLU A 30 -9.50 3.95 -6.50
C GLU A 30 -8.91 2.80 -5.68
N THR A 31 -9.76 1.94 -5.10
CA THR A 31 -9.31 0.74 -4.37
C THR A 31 -8.62 -0.25 -5.31
N VAL A 32 -9.22 -0.54 -6.47
CA VAL A 32 -8.59 -1.40 -7.49
C VAL A 32 -7.23 -0.83 -7.90
N GLN A 33 -7.20 0.45 -8.26
CA GLN A 33 -5.99 1.12 -8.71
C GLN A 33 -4.88 1.05 -7.65
N PHE A 34 -5.19 1.38 -6.39
CA PHE A 34 -4.23 1.30 -5.29
C PHE A 34 -3.67 -0.13 -5.11
N VAL A 35 -4.51 -1.15 -5.20
CA VAL A 35 -4.08 -2.55 -5.04
C VAL A 35 -3.17 -2.98 -6.19
N GLU A 36 -3.51 -2.61 -7.43
CA GLU A 36 -2.67 -2.88 -8.60
C GLU A 36 -1.32 -2.18 -8.51
N ASP A 37 -1.31 -0.92 -8.09
CA ASP A 37 -0.08 -0.14 -7.92
C ASP A 37 0.79 -0.68 -6.79
N LEU A 38 0.19 -1.05 -5.65
CA LEU A 38 0.90 -1.65 -4.53
C LEU A 38 1.52 -2.99 -4.94
N LYS A 39 0.77 -3.88 -5.60
CA LYS A 39 1.30 -5.15 -6.11
C LYS A 39 2.42 -4.91 -7.13
N GLY A 40 2.21 -3.99 -8.08
CA GLY A 40 3.20 -3.62 -9.09
C GLY A 40 4.48 -3.05 -8.48
N PHE A 41 4.36 -2.23 -7.43
CA PHE A 41 5.50 -1.74 -6.65
C PHE A 41 6.24 -2.90 -5.98
N LEU A 42 5.54 -3.75 -5.23
CA LEU A 42 6.15 -4.86 -4.51
C LEU A 42 6.87 -5.83 -5.46
N ASP A 43 6.23 -6.21 -6.56
CA ASP A 43 6.80 -7.14 -7.54
C ASP A 43 8.00 -6.54 -8.27
N SER A 44 7.89 -5.28 -8.72
CA SER A 44 8.97 -4.63 -9.48
C SER A 44 10.19 -4.30 -8.62
N GLU A 45 10.00 -4.07 -7.33
CA GLU A 45 11.07 -3.65 -6.42
C GLU A 45 11.67 -4.80 -5.59
N LYS A 46 11.01 -5.96 -5.50
CA LYS A 46 11.51 -7.13 -4.75
C LYS A 46 12.94 -7.54 -5.13
N SER A 47 13.26 -7.56 -6.42
CA SER A 47 14.60 -7.89 -6.91
C SER A 47 15.64 -6.83 -6.51
N LYS A 48 15.25 -5.55 -6.52
CA LYS A 48 16.11 -4.43 -6.12
C LYS A 48 16.37 -4.43 -4.62
N VAL A 49 15.37 -4.73 -3.80
CA VAL A 49 15.55 -4.87 -2.33
C VAL A 49 16.53 -5.98 -2.01
N ASN A 50 16.43 -7.12 -2.69
CA ASN A 50 17.43 -8.19 -2.57
C ASN A 50 18.83 -7.72 -2.99
N LYS A 51 18.94 -6.94 -4.08
CA LYS A 51 20.21 -6.36 -4.52
C LYS A 51 20.77 -5.36 -3.51
N MET A 52 19.94 -4.51 -2.93
CA MET A 52 20.34 -3.56 -1.87
C MET A 52 20.91 -4.30 -0.66
N TRP A 53 20.22 -5.35 -0.20
CA TRP A 53 20.71 -6.20 0.88
C TRP A 53 22.07 -6.85 0.55
N GLN A 54 22.21 -7.45 -0.64
CA GLN A 54 23.47 -8.07 -1.07
C GLN A 54 24.62 -7.07 -1.16
N LEU A 55 24.38 -5.87 -1.70
CA LEU A 55 25.38 -4.81 -1.79
C LEU A 55 25.79 -4.32 -0.40
N SER A 56 24.83 -4.06 0.49
CA SER A 56 25.10 -3.66 1.87
C SER A 56 25.92 -4.71 2.62
N TYR A 57 25.58 -6.00 2.46
CA TYR A 57 26.34 -7.10 3.05
C TYR A 57 27.79 -7.16 2.54
N LYS A 58 28.00 -7.01 1.22
CA LYS A 58 29.35 -6.97 0.63
C LYS A 58 30.16 -5.78 1.12
N ILE A 59 29.54 -4.60 1.21
CA ILE A 59 30.17 -3.39 1.76
C ILE A 59 30.60 -3.65 3.21
N GLN A 60 29.72 -4.17 4.06
CA GLN A 60 30.05 -4.51 5.44
C GLN A 60 31.24 -5.46 5.56
N LEU A 61 31.28 -6.52 4.73
CA LEU A 61 32.39 -7.46 4.72
C LEU A 61 33.70 -6.74 4.36
N LEU A 62 33.73 -6.01 3.24
CA LEU A 62 34.92 -5.30 2.78
C LEU A 62 35.39 -4.21 3.77
N SER A 63 34.47 -3.47 4.39
CA SER A 63 34.76 -2.44 5.39
C SER A 63 35.23 -3.02 6.73
N SER A 64 34.68 -4.15 7.17
CA SER A 64 35.12 -4.83 8.40
C SER A 64 36.53 -5.41 8.28
N LEU A 65 36.91 -5.82 7.07
CA LEU A 65 38.25 -6.30 6.71
C LEU A 65 39.29 -5.18 6.69
N THR A 66 38.89 -3.93 6.43
CA THR A 66 39.81 -2.78 6.44
C THR A 66 40.12 -2.31 7.87
N PHE A 67 39.21 -2.49 8.83
CA PHE A 67 39.37 -1.94 10.19
C PHE A 67 39.99 -2.92 11.22
N LYS A 68 39.87 -4.24 11.04
CA LYS A 68 40.37 -5.25 12.01
C LYS A 68 41.76 -5.84 11.70
N CYS A 69 42.44 -5.37 10.66
CA CYS A 69 43.68 -5.97 10.16
C CYS A 69 44.98 -5.23 10.53
N LEU A 70 44.96 -4.33 11.52
CA LEU A 70 46.18 -3.66 11.96
C LEU A 70 47.07 -4.51 12.89
N ASN A 71 46.60 -5.70 13.34
CA ASN A 71 47.34 -6.52 14.33
C ASN A 71 47.51 -8.02 13.99
N PHE A 72 47.31 -8.47 12.74
CA PHE A 72 47.60 -9.86 12.37
C PHE A 72 48.42 -9.95 11.08
N THR A 73 49.69 -10.34 11.22
CA THR A 73 50.67 -10.64 10.15
C THR A 73 50.32 -11.86 9.29
N ARG A 74 49.12 -12.43 9.40
CA ARG A 74 48.60 -13.51 8.55
C ARG A 74 47.08 -13.42 8.49
N ASN A 75 46.54 -12.46 7.75
CA ASN A 75 45.13 -12.51 7.36
C ASN A 75 45.02 -13.20 5.98
N PRO A 76 44.20 -14.26 5.83
CA PRO A 76 44.04 -14.97 4.54
C PRO A 76 43.49 -14.13 3.37
N LEU A 77 43.22 -12.83 3.52
CA LEU A 77 42.64 -12.00 2.46
C LEU A 77 43.28 -10.62 2.27
N ASN A 78 44.62 -10.55 2.31
CA ASN A 78 45.38 -9.45 1.69
C ASN A 78 45.38 -9.60 0.15
N LEU A 79 44.22 -9.89 -0.46
CA LEU A 79 44.09 -10.28 -1.87
C LEU A 79 44.18 -9.09 -2.83
N TYR A 80 43.88 -7.87 -2.36
CA TYR A 80 43.80 -6.69 -3.22
C TYR A 80 44.47 -5.47 -2.58
N PRO A 81 45.10 -4.59 -3.37
CA PRO A 81 45.64 -3.33 -2.87
C PRO A 81 44.58 -2.47 -2.18
N PRO A 82 44.96 -1.66 -1.16
CA PRO A 82 44.04 -0.74 -0.48
C PRO A 82 43.30 0.20 -1.44
N GLU A 83 44.00 0.73 -2.45
CA GLU A 83 43.44 1.66 -3.44
C GLU A 83 42.37 0.98 -4.31
N VAL A 84 42.58 -0.30 -4.64
CA VAL A 84 41.60 -1.12 -5.37
C VAL A 84 40.37 -1.38 -4.49
N THR A 85 40.59 -1.70 -3.21
CA THR A 85 39.49 -1.95 -2.26
C THR A 85 38.65 -0.70 -2.03
N GLU A 86 39.28 0.47 -1.92
CA GLU A 86 38.60 1.76 -1.76
C GLU A 86 37.80 2.15 -3.01
N THR A 87 38.35 1.92 -4.19
CA THR A 87 37.65 2.16 -5.47
C THR A 87 36.39 1.29 -5.55
N VAL A 88 36.52 -0.02 -5.30
CA VAL A 88 35.38 -0.97 -5.32
C VAL A 88 34.32 -0.61 -4.27
N LEU A 89 34.73 -0.25 -3.06
CA LEU A 89 33.81 0.20 -2.02
C LEU A 89 33.03 1.45 -2.45
N THR A 90 33.71 2.42 -3.05
CA THR A 90 33.10 3.66 -3.54
C THR A 90 32.06 3.38 -4.62
N GLU A 91 32.37 2.49 -5.58
CA GLU A 91 31.45 2.06 -6.62
C GLU A 91 30.21 1.35 -6.03
N MET A 92 30.41 0.42 -5.10
CA MET A 92 29.31 -0.30 -4.46
C MET A 92 28.39 0.63 -3.65
N VAL A 93 28.95 1.59 -2.91
CA VAL A 93 28.19 2.59 -2.16
C VAL A 93 27.42 3.50 -3.11
N SER A 94 28.04 3.93 -4.21
CA SER A 94 27.38 4.75 -5.24
C SER A 94 26.20 4.01 -5.88
N GLU A 95 26.39 2.74 -6.26
CA GLU A 95 25.35 1.89 -6.80
C GLU A 95 24.20 1.69 -5.79
N LEU A 96 24.53 1.38 -4.53
CA LEU A 96 23.53 1.22 -3.47
C LEU A 96 22.71 2.49 -3.28
N ASN A 97 23.35 3.66 -3.21
CA ASN A 97 22.67 4.95 -3.10
C ASN A 97 21.75 5.22 -4.30
N SER A 98 22.19 4.91 -5.51
CA SER A 98 21.35 5.06 -6.71
C SER A 98 20.08 4.21 -6.62
N ILE A 99 20.19 2.95 -6.18
CA ILE A 99 19.03 2.07 -6.02
C ILE A 99 18.11 2.58 -4.91
N VAL A 100 18.65 2.95 -3.74
CA VAL A 100 17.87 3.47 -2.61
C VAL A 100 17.10 4.73 -3.00
N ASN A 101 17.73 5.68 -3.68
CA ASN A 101 17.09 6.91 -4.11
C ASN A 101 15.96 6.65 -5.12
N GLY A 102 16.21 5.78 -6.12
CA GLY A 102 15.18 5.39 -7.08
C GLY A 102 14.00 4.66 -6.42
N HIS A 103 14.28 3.85 -5.41
CA HIS A 103 13.27 3.14 -4.63
C HIS A 103 12.42 4.10 -3.80
N GLY A 104 13.05 5.05 -3.10
CA GLY A 104 12.36 6.06 -2.31
C GLY A 104 11.39 6.91 -3.12
N SER A 105 11.73 7.26 -4.37
CA SER A 105 10.81 7.96 -5.27
C SER A 105 9.53 7.17 -5.55
N LYS A 106 9.64 5.86 -5.80
CA LYS A 106 8.48 5.01 -6.06
C LYS A 106 7.61 4.81 -4.82
N LEU A 107 8.21 4.79 -3.64
CA LEU A 107 7.47 4.70 -2.38
C LEU A 107 6.59 5.94 -2.17
N ILE A 108 7.05 7.13 -2.56
CA ILE A 108 6.26 8.37 -2.55
C ILE A 108 5.04 8.25 -3.48
N ASP A 109 5.16 7.57 -4.62
CA ASP A 109 4.02 7.35 -5.52
C ASP A 109 2.94 6.48 -4.86
N VAL A 110 3.34 5.42 -4.15
CA VAL A 110 2.42 4.57 -3.36
C VAL A 110 1.68 5.38 -2.28
N GLU A 111 2.40 6.26 -1.57
CA GLU A 111 1.81 7.18 -0.58
C GLU A 111 0.80 8.16 -1.22
N SER A 112 1.12 8.69 -2.40
CA SER A 112 0.23 9.55 -3.17
C SER A 112 -1.08 8.83 -3.53
N HIS A 113 -1.00 7.58 -3.98
CA HIS A 113 -2.17 6.78 -4.33
C HIS A 113 -3.03 6.44 -3.10
N LEU A 114 -2.40 6.13 -1.96
CA LEU A 114 -3.11 5.96 -0.68
C LEU A 114 -3.86 7.23 -0.26
N ASN A 115 -3.28 8.41 -0.50
CA ASN A 115 -3.93 9.68 -0.23
C ASN A 115 -5.17 9.89 -1.11
N ASN A 116 -5.12 9.50 -2.40
CA ASN A 116 -6.27 9.56 -3.30
C ASN A 116 -7.38 8.60 -2.85
N LEU A 117 -7.01 7.36 -2.51
CA LEU A 117 -7.92 6.37 -1.95
C LEU A 117 -8.60 6.88 -0.68
N THR A 118 -7.83 7.47 0.25
CA THR A 118 -8.36 8.06 1.50
C THR A 118 -9.32 9.21 1.23
N LYS A 119 -9.02 10.10 0.28
CA LYS A 119 -9.92 11.20 -0.12
C LYS A 119 -11.22 10.65 -0.72
N SER A 120 -11.12 9.61 -1.54
CA SER A 120 -12.26 8.96 -2.17
C SER A 120 -13.18 8.30 -1.14
N HIS A 121 -12.59 7.57 -0.18
CA HIS A 121 -13.32 7.00 0.95
C HIS A 121 -14.07 8.07 1.76
N ARG A 122 -13.40 9.19 2.09
CA ARG A 122 -14.04 10.31 2.81
C ARG A 122 -15.24 10.86 2.05
N LYS A 123 -15.12 11.04 0.73
CA LYS A 123 -16.25 11.49 -0.12
C LYS A 123 -17.41 10.49 -0.08
N PHE A 124 -17.11 9.20 -0.15
CA PHE A 124 -18.10 8.13 -0.03
C PHE A 124 -18.78 8.12 1.35
N THR A 125 -18.03 8.19 2.45
CA THR A 125 -18.64 8.23 3.78
C THR A 125 -19.50 9.48 3.97
N SER A 126 -19.05 10.65 3.49
CA SER A 126 -19.82 11.88 3.57
C SER A 126 -21.13 11.81 2.79
N SER A 127 -21.13 11.20 1.59
CA SER A 127 -22.38 11.03 0.83
C SER A 127 -23.32 10.00 1.46
N CYS A 128 -22.79 8.99 2.16
CA CYS A 128 -23.61 8.07 2.96
C CYS A 128 -24.34 8.80 4.11
N PHE A 129 -23.69 9.76 4.77
CA PHE A 129 -24.31 10.54 5.85
C PHE A 129 -25.36 11.55 5.37
N GLN A 130 -25.41 11.84 4.08
CA GLN A 130 -26.43 12.71 3.48
C GLN A 130 -27.71 11.95 3.11
N LEU A 131 -27.70 10.62 3.14
CA LEU A 131 -28.88 9.80 2.91
C LEU A 131 -29.79 9.80 4.14
N ASP A 132 -31.09 9.77 3.90
CA ASP A 132 -32.05 9.41 4.95
C ASP A 132 -32.05 7.88 5.16
N TRP A 133 -31.43 7.45 6.25
CA TRP A 133 -31.32 6.04 6.64
C TRP A 133 -32.62 5.41 7.10
N THR A 134 -33.68 6.20 7.29
CA THR A 134 -35.01 5.69 7.62
C THR A 134 -35.78 5.22 6.38
N LEU A 135 -35.36 5.65 5.19
CA LEU A 135 -35.96 5.25 3.92
C LEU A 135 -35.56 3.83 3.52
N ASP A 136 -36.51 3.10 2.94
CA ASP A 136 -36.29 1.74 2.40
C ASP A 136 -35.66 1.79 1.00
N LEU A 137 -34.50 2.44 0.90
CA LEU A 137 -33.73 2.50 -0.35
C LEU A 137 -32.94 1.21 -0.55
N GLY A 138 -33.01 0.65 -1.76
CA GLY A 138 -32.34 -0.60 -2.12
C GLY A 138 -30.82 -0.56 -1.90
N ILE A 139 -30.16 0.61 -2.03
CA ILE A 139 -28.75 0.76 -1.70
C ILE A 139 -28.46 0.61 -0.21
N ILE A 140 -29.37 1.07 0.67
CA ILE A 140 -29.19 1.08 2.12
C ILE A 140 -29.29 -0.33 2.68
N ARG A 141 -30.37 -1.04 2.36
CA ARG A 141 -30.59 -2.43 2.81
C ARG A 141 -29.78 -3.46 2.03
N GLY A 142 -29.41 -3.14 0.80
CA GLY A 142 -28.87 -4.13 -0.13
C GLY A 142 -29.97 -5.09 -0.63
N ASN A 143 -29.56 -6.10 -1.38
CA ASN A 143 -30.41 -7.15 -1.94
C ASN A 143 -29.58 -8.43 -2.12
N GLU A 144 -30.12 -9.43 -2.82
CA GLU A 144 -29.44 -10.71 -3.06
C GLU A 144 -28.11 -10.57 -3.84
N SER A 145 -27.97 -9.54 -4.67
CA SER A 145 -26.78 -9.30 -5.49
C SER A 145 -25.84 -8.23 -4.92
N GLN A 146 -26.31 -7.41 -3.97
CA GLN A 146 -25.59 -6.26 -3.42
C GLN A 146 -25.64 -6.24 -1.88
N LYS A 147 -24.47 -6.13 -1.25
CA LYS A 147 -24.37 -5.93 0.20
C LYS A 147 -24.96 -4.57 0.63
N PRO A 148 -25.47 -4.44 1.86
CA PRO A 148 -25.98 -3.17 2.38
C PRO A 148 -24.91 -2.08 2.37
N LEU A 149 -25.31 -0.80 2.26
CA LEU A 149 -24.39 0.33 2.28
C LEU A 149 -23.47 0.35 3.51
N LYS A 150 -24.02 -0.04 4.68
CA LYS A 150 -23.28 -0.15 5.94
C LYS A 150 -22.10 -1.13 5.85
N TYR A 151 -22.24 -2.21 5.08
CA TYR A 151 -21.13 -3.15 4.84
C TYR A 151 -19.98 -2.46 4.10
N PHE A 152 -20.26 -1.68 3.04
CA PHE A 152 -19.23 -0.97 2.29
C PHE A 152 -18.56 0.14 3.11
N MET A 153 -19.29 0.80 4.01
CA MET A 153 -18.71 1.78 4.94
C MET A 153 -17.71 1.13 5.90
N ASN A 154 -18.09 0.01 6.52
CA ASN A 154 -17.22 -0.69 7.48
C ASN A 154 -16.02 -1.31 6.77
N THR A 155 -16.26 -2.13 5.75
CA THR A 155 -15.20 -2.81 4.99
C THR A 155 -14.29 -1.80 4.30
N GLY A 156 -14.84 -0.70 3.78
CA GLY A 156 -14.06 0.38 3.21
C GLY A 156 -13.12 1.04 4.22
N ASN A 157 -13.57 1.24 5.46
CA ASN A 157 -12.73 1.74 6.53
C ASN A 157 -11.61 0.76 6.89
N ASP A 158 -11.90 -0.54 6.92
CA ASP A 158 -10.90 -1.58 7.19
C ASP A 158 -9.85 -1.61 6.07
N VAL A 159 -10.27 -1.56 4.80
CA VAL A 159 -9.37 -1.45 3.64
C VAL A 159 -8.45 -0.24 3.75
N ILE A 160 -8.99 0.94 4.10
CA ILE A 160 -8.18 2.15 4.31
C ILE A 160 -7.19 1.98 5.46
N THR A 161 -7.61 1.36 6.55
CA THR A 161 -6.79 1.20 7.75
C THR A 161 -5.61 0.26 7.47
N GLU A 162 -5.88 -0.90 6.88
CA GLU A 162 -4.84 -1.86 6.49
C GLU A 162 -3.89 -1.26 5.43
N SER A 163 -4.43 -0.56 4.44
CA SER A 163 -3.61 0.09 3.41
C SER A 163 -2.66 1.12 4.02
N LYS A 164 -3.11 1.90 5.02
CA LYS A 164 -2.26 2.84 5.76
C LYS A 164 -1.18 2.14 6.57
N LEU A 165 -1.52 1.03 7.24
CA LEU A 165 -0.56 0.25 8.02
C LEU A 165 0.55 -0.31 7.12
N ILE A 166 0.20 -0.86 5.96
CA ILE A 166 1.17 -1.37 4.99
C ILE A 166 2.11 -0.26 4.51
N THR A 167 1.56 0.87 4.04
CA THR A 167 2.37 1.99 3.56
C THR A 167 3.25 2.58 4.68
N LEU A 168 2.73 2.69 5.91
CA LEU A 168 3.50 3.16 7.06
C LEU A 168 4.65 2.21 7.41
N ASN A 169 4.40 0.90 7.40
CA ASN A 169 5.41 -0.12 7.67
C ASN A 169 6.52 -0.10 6.62
N LEU A 170 6.15 0.01 5.33
CA LEU A 170 7.10 0.21 4.24
C LEU A 170 7.93 1.48 4.49
N ARG A 171 7.27 2.60 4.77
CA ARG A 171 7.94 3.89 4.97
C ARG A 171 8.90 3.89 6.15
N THR A 172 8.44 3.41 7.30
CA THR A 172 9.23 3.39 8.53
C THR A 172 10.43 2.46 8.39
N ALA A 173 10.24 1.28 7.78
CA ALA A 173 11.35 0.36 7.55
C ALA A 173 12.34 0.89 6.50
N PHE A 174 11.86 1.64 5.49
CA PHE A 174 12.72 2.32 4.52
C PHE A 174 13.53 3.45 5.15
N ASP A 175 12.91 4.31 5.95
CA ASP A 175 13.58 5.42 6.64
C ASP A 175 14.60 4.92 7.69
N ALA A 176 14.43 3.69 8.18
CA ALA A 176 15.36 3.03 9.09
C ALA A 176 16.57 2.37 8.38
N ILE A 177 16.64 2.40 7.05
CA ILE A 177 17.76 1.83 6.30
C ILE A 177 19.05 2.56 6.66
N GLN A 178 20.06 1.79 7.06
CA GLN A 178 21.42 2.25 7.21
C GLN A 178 22.30 1.53 6.19
N LEU A 179 22.95 2.29 5.30
CA LEU A 179 23.73 1.74 4.18
C LEU A 179 24.80 0.74 4.64
N ALA A 180 25.42 1.02 5.78
CA ALA A 180 26.44 0.19 6.41
C ALA A 180 25.88 -0.91 7.31
N ASP A 181 24.56 -1.10 7.35
CA ASP A 181 23.90 -2.17 8.12
C ASP A 181 22.98 -3.05 7.26
N SER A 182 23.48 -4.22 6.83
CA SER A 182 22.70 -5.16 6.04
C SER A 182 21.47 -5.71 6.78
N ILE A 183 21.45 -5.67 8.11
CA ILE A 183 20.30 -6.10 8.91
C ILE A 183 19.11 -5.18 8.66
N THR A 184 19.34 -3.88 8.47
CA THR A 184 18.26 -2.92 8.18
C THR A 184 17.59 -3.21 6.83
N PHE A 185 18.36 -3.61 5.82
CA PHE A 185 17.83 -4.04 4.52
C PHE A 185 17.09 -5.38 4.60
N GLU A 186 17.56 -6.33 5.40
CA GLU A 186 16.86 -7.60 5.61
C GLU A 186 15.52 -7.38 6.33
N ASN A 187 15.46 -6.44 7.28
CA ASN A 187 14.21 -6.04 7.93
C ASN A 187 13.28 -5.33 6.94
N TYR A 188 13.81 -4.45 6.09
CA TYR A 188 13.03 -3.82 5.03
C TYR A 188 12.44 -4.86 4.07
N LYS A 189 13.22 -5.86 3.65
CA LYS A 189 12.75 -6.94 2.79
C LYS A 189 11.55 -7.71 3.35
N LYS A 190 11.43 -7.85 4.67
CA LYS A 190 10.30 -8.55 5.30
C LYS A 190 8.97 -7.81 5.16
N THR A 191 8.99 -6.50 4.88
CA THR A 191 7.75 -5.71 4.68
C THR A 191 7.14 -5.91 3.29
N PHE A 192 7.82 -6.62 2.38
CA PHE A 192 7.35 -6.90 1.02
C PHE A 192 6.37 -8.08 0.92
N VAL A 193 5.87 -8.57 2.06
CA VAL A 193 4.88 -9.64 2.14
C VAL A 193 3.58 -9.04 2.65
N LEU A 194 2.55 -9.09 1.82
CA LEU A 194 1.19 -8.69 2.24
C LEU A 194 0.55 -9.84 3.02
N ALA A 195 -0.17 -9.49 4.08
CA ALA A 195 -0.94 -10.47 4.85
C ALA A 195 -2.09 -11.05 4.01
N ASP A 196 -2.29 -12.36 4.06
CA ASP A 196 -3.38 -13.05 3.34
C ASP A 196 -4.76 -12.51 3.74
N ASP A 197 -4.95 -12.13 5.01
CA ASP A 197 -6.18 -11.54 5.51
C ASP A 197 -6.52 -10.23 4.79
N PHE A 198 -5.52 -9.38 4.52
CA PHE A 198 -5.72 -8.16 3.75
C PHE A 198 -6.06 -8.47 2.28
N LEU A 199 -5.41 -9.46 1.68
CA LEU A 199 -5.74 -9.89 0.32
C LEU A 199 -7.16 -10.44 0.22
N ASN A 200 -7.60 -11.20 1.23
CA ASN A 200 -8.97 -11.70 1.32
C ASN A 200 -9.99 -10.58 1.50
N LEU A 201 -9.72 -9.61 2.37
CA LEU A 201 -10.54 -8.41 2.56
C LEU A 201 -10.73 -7.65 1.24
N LEU A 202 -9.65 -7.42 0.50
CA LEU A 202 -9.69 -6.75 -0.80
C LEU A 202 -10.50 -7.55 -1.82
N ASN A 203 -10.28 -8.87 -1.91
CA ASN A 203 -11.02 -9.72 -2.83
C ASN A 203 -12.52 -9.70 -2.53
N GLU A 204 -12.90 -9.75 -1.25
CA GLU A 204 -14.29 -9.68 -0.83
C GLU A 204 -14.92 -8.33 -1.22
N PHE A 205 -14.24 -7.22 -0.90
CA PHE A 205 -14.70 -5.87 -1.25
C PHE A 205 -14.89 -5.69 -2.77
N LEU A 206 -13.93 -6.17 -3.56
CA LEU A 206 -13.93 -6.03 -5.02
C LEU A 206 -14.95 -6.96 -5.71
N GLN A 207 -15.20 -8.16 -5.18
CA GLN A 207 -16.19 -9.09 -5.71
C GLN A 207 -17.59 -8.45 -5.74
N TYR A 208 -17.93 -7.65 -4.73
CA TYR A 208 -19.20 -6.93 -4.69
C TYR A 208 -19.18 -5.63 -5.50
N HIS A 209 -18.01 -5.03 -5.75
CA HIS A 209 -17.88 -3.88 -6.67
C HIS A 209 -18.20 -4.23 -8.12
N VAL A 210 -17.75 -5.38 -8.64
CA VAL A 210 -18.02 -5.79 -10.04
C VAL A 210 -19.53 -5.87 -10.33
N LYS A 211 -20.34 -6.17 -9.30
CA LYS A 211 -21.81 -6.22 -9.39
C LYS A 211 -22.46 -4.83 -9.40
N LEU A 212 -21.79 -3.77 -8.91
CA LEU A 212 -22.27 -2.38 -8.96
C LEU A 212 -22.22 -1.78 -10.39
N ASN A 213 -21.48 -2.39 -11.31
CA ASN A 213 -21.39 -1.95 -12.71
C ASN A 213 -22.55 -2.46 -13.60
N HIS A 214 -23.44 -3.31 -13.09
CA HIS A 214 -24.56 -3.89 -13.85
C HIS A 214 -25.90 -3.18 -13.63
N PHE A 215 -25.89 -1.93 -13.12
CA PHE A 215 -27.10 -1.14 -12.97
C PHE A 215 -27.39 -0.31 -14.23
N PRO A 216 -28.57 -0.42 -14.85
CA PRO A 216 -29.04 0.61 -15.76
C PRO A 216 -29.26 1.92 -14.96
N VAL A 217 -28.86 3.03 -15.59
CA VAL A 217 -29.09 4.40 -15.10
C VAL A 217 -30.57 4.70 -15.03
#